data_AF-A0A673I2Y2-F1
#
_entry.id   AF-A0A673I2Y2-F1
#
_cell.length_a   1.000
_cell.length_b   1.000
_cell.length_c   1.000
_cell.angle_alpha   90.00
_cell.angle_beta   90.00
_cell.angle_gamma   90.00
#
_symmetry.space_group_name_H-M   'P 1'
#
loop_
_entity.id
_entity.type
_entity.pdbx_description
1 polymer ?
#
loop_
_entity_poly.entity_id
_entity_poly.type
_entity_poly.pdbx_seq_one_letter_code
_entity_poly.pdbx_strand_id
1 'polypeptide(L)' 'MSNTSSCSSSGETSPDDTPRGGGTIRVYLPNKQRTVVNVRPGQTVHDSLDKALKVRGLSQDCCAVFRLLEG' A
#
# COMPACT_ATOMS: atom_id res chain seq x y z
N MET A 1 -28.90 -10.25 0.69
CA MET A 1 -27.53 -10.00 0.24
C MET A 1 -27.00 -8.84 1.07
N SER A 2 -26.33 -9.12 2.18
CA SER A 2 -25.94 -8.08 3.15
C SER A 2 -24.42 -8.00 3.19
N ASN A 3 -23.86 -6.94 2.59
CA ASN A 3 -22.44 -6.61 2.71
C ASN A 3 -22.21 -5.94 4.06
N THR A 4 -21.57 -6.65 4.99
CA THR A 4 -21.00 -6.06 6.21
C THR A 4 -19.50 -5.81 5.99
N SER A 5 -19.17 -4.56 5.72
CA SER A 5 -17.81 -4.04 5.83
C SER A 5 -17.55 -3.70 7.30
N SER A 6 -16.70 -4.46 7.97
CA SER A 6 -16.23 -4.14 9.32
C SER A 6 -14.74 -3.83 9.25
N CYS A 7 -14.41 -2.55 9.43
CA CYS A 7 -13.08 -2.10 9.81
C CYS A 7 -12.86 -2.44 11.28
N SER A 8 -11.76 -3.14 11.58
CA SER A 8 -11.28 -3.31 12.95
C SER A 8 -9.88 -2.75 13.04
N SER A 9 -9.73 -1.66 13.79
CA SER A 9 -8.45 -1.15 14.27
C SER A 9 -8.63 -0.83 15.73
N SER A 10 -8.25 -1.78 16.57
CA SER A 10 -7.94 -1.56 17.98
C SER A 10 -6.67 -2.37 18.25
N GLY A 11 -5.59 -1.65 18.53
CA GLY A 11 -4.27 -2.22 18.75
C GLY A 11 -4.16 -2.83 20.13
N GLU A 12 -3.80 -4.10 20.18
CA GLU A 12 -3.41 -4.81 21.39
C GLU A 12 -2.10 -5.54 21.02
N THR A 13 -0.96 -5.05 21.48
CA THR A 13 0.36 -5.62 21.17
C THR A 13 0.62 -6.86 22.03
N SER A 14 0.27 -8.04 21.51
CA SER A 14 0.78 -9.34 21.98
C SER A 14 2.02 -9.74 21.17
N PRO A 15 3.09 -10.28 21.78
CA PRO A 15 4.35 -10.55 21.08
C PRO A 15 4.32 -11.78 20.14
N ASP A 16 3.16 -12.39 19.94
CA ASP A 16 2.95 -13.54 19.02
C ASP A 16 1.89 -13.27 17.92
N ASP A 17 1.57 -12.00 17.65
CA ASP A 17 0.67 -11.63 16.55
C ASP A 17 1.44 -10.90 15.44
N THR A 18 2.28 -11.65 14.72
CA THR A 18 2.64 -11.20 13.37
C THR A 18 1.33 -11.17 12.58
N PRO A 19 0.87 -10.03 12.04
CA PRO A 19 -0.40 -9.98 11.35
C PRO A 19 -0.37 -11.03 10.24
N ARG A 20 -1.23 -12.05 10.33
CA ARG A 20 -1.37 -13.11 9.31
C ARG A 20 -1.83 -12.59 7.94
N GLY A 21 -2.08 -11.28 7.82
CA GLY A 21 -2.27 -10.57 6.57
C GLY A 21 -1.10 -9.63 6.32
N GLY A 22 -0.45 -9.78 5.16
CA GLY A 22 0.63 -8.89 4.73
C GLY A 22 0.24 -7.41 4.90
N GLY A 23 1.19 -6.60 5.37
CA GLY A 23 0.95 -5.18 5.65
C GLY A 23 0.46 -4.41 4.43
N THR A 24 0.00 -3.18 4.62
CA THR A 24 -0.38 -2.30 3.49
C THR A 24 0.42 -1.01 3.52
N ILE A 25 0.73 -0.47 2.34
CA ILE A 25 1.42 0.81 2.18
C ILE A 25 0.50 1.76 1.44
N ARG A 26 0.30 2.95 2.03
CA ARG A 26 -0.38 4.07 1.38
C ARG A 26 0.64 4.83 0.53
N VAL A 27 0.33 5.02 -0.75
CA VAL A 27 1.19 5.72 -1.71
C VAL A 27 0.44 6.88 -2.34
N TYR A 28 1.08 8.05 -2.31
CA TYR A 28 0.61 9.25 -3.00
C TYR A 28 1.18 9.28 -4.41
N LEU A 29 0.33 9.58 -5.38
CA LEU A 29 0.63 9.55 -6.81
C LEU A 29 0.47 10.96 -7.41
N PRO A 30 1.04 11.21 -8.61
CA PRO A 30 0.85 12.47 -9.33
C PRO A 30 -0.63 12.86 -9.48
N ASN A 31 -0.88 14.15 -9.67
CA ASN A 31 -2.23 14.73 -9.79
C ASN A 31 -3.11 14.53 -8.56
N LYS A 32 -2.53 14.62 -7.35
CA LYS A 32 -3.21 14.48 -6.05
C LYS A 32 -3.96 13.14 -5.90
N GLN A 33 -3.49 12.10 -6.57
CA GLN A 33 -4.08 10.76 -6.48
C GLN A 33 -3.44 9.95 -5.35
N ARG A 34 -4.10 8.86 -4.94
CA ARG A 34 -3.56 7.93 -3.94
C ARG A 34 -3.95 6.49 -4.25
N THR A 35 -3.14 5.56 -3.78
CA THR A 35 -3.43 4.13 -3.81
C THR A 35 -2.97 3.46 -2.52
N VAL A 36 -3.51 2.28 -2.24
CA VAL A 36 -3.08 1.42 -1.13
C VAL A 36 -2.66 0.10 -1.76
N VAL A 37 -1.44 -0.32 -1.49
CA VAL A 37 -0.88 -1.58 -2.00
C VAL A 37 -0.64 -2.55 -0.85
N ASN A 38 -0.90 -3.83 -1.09
CA ASN A 38 -0.58 -4.89 -0.14
C ASN A 38 0.88 -5.28 -0.27
N VAL A 39 1.56 -5.43 0.85
CA VAL A 39 2.95 -5.87 0.94
C VAL A 39 2.99 -7.38 0.87
N ARG A 40 3.84 -7.91 -0.02
CA ARG A 40 4.14 -9.34 -0.12
C ARG A 40 5.64 -9.54 0.06
N PRO A 41 6.08 -10.53 0.86
CA PRO A 41 7.50 -10.86 0.96
C PRO A 41 8.10 -11.14 -0.41
N GLY A 42 9.28 -10.57 -0.69
CA GLY A 42 9.98 -10.71 -1.97
C GLY A 42 9.46 -9.81 -3.10
N GLN A 43 8.39 -9.03 -2.90
CA GLN A 43 7.90 -8.08 -3.89
C GLN A 43 8.56 -6.71 -3.70
N THR A 44 9.06 -6.11 -4.78
CA THR A 44 9.65 -4.77 -4.74
C THR A 44 8.59 -3.68 -4.77
N VAL A 45 8.95 -2.45 -4.38
CA VAL A 45 8.09 -1.27 -4.53
C VAL A 45 7.76 -1.01 -6.02
N HIS A 46 8.74 -1.23 -6.89
CA HIS A 46 8.59 -1.15 -8.34
C HIS A 46 7.45 -2.08 -8.81
N ASP A 47 7.51 -3.37 -8.47
CA ASP A 47 6.47 -4.34 -8.88
C ASP A 47 5.10 -4.03 -8.28
N SER A 48 5.09 -3.50 -7.05
CA SER A 48 3.85 -3.18 -6.33
C SER A 48 3.11 -1.98 -6.94
N LEU A 49 3.85 -1.02 -7.50
CA LEU A 49 3.29 0.20 -8.10
C LEU A 49 3.06 0.11 -9.61
N ASP A 50 3.64 -0.88 -10.29
CA ASP A 50 3.55 -1.03 -11.75
C ASP A 50 2.09 -0.94 -12.27
N LYS A 51 1.18 -1.71 -11.67
CA LYS A 51 -0.25 -1.66 -12.02
C LYS A 51 -0.86 -0.29 -11.75
N ALA A 52 -0.55 0.31 -10.60
CA ALA A 52 -1.12 1.60 -10.20
C ALA A 52 -0.65 2.75 -11.10
N LEU A 53 0.59 2.70 -11.59
CA LEU A 53 1.14 3.68 -12.52
C LEU A 53 0.58 3.49 -13.93
N LYS A 54 0.56 2.26 -14.45
CA LYS A 54 0.06 1.95 -15.80
C LYS A 54 -1.40 2.34 -16.02
N VAL A 55 -2.29 2.06 -15.06
CA VAL A 55 -3.72 2.46 -15.18
C VAL A 55 -3.94 3.97 -15.20
N ARG A 56 -2.93 4.76 -14.84
CA ARG A 56 -2.94 6.22 -14.86
C ARG A 56 -2.14 6.80 -16.04
N GLY A 57 -1.59 5.95 -16.91
CA GLY A 57 -0.75 6.38 -18.03
C GLY A 57 0.61 6.92 -17.58
N LEU A 58 1.13 6.47 -16.43
CA LEU A 58 2.45 6.86 -15.92
C LEU A 58 3.46 5.74 -16.14
N SER A 59 4.68 6.10 -16.55
CA SER A 59 5.83 5.18 -16.64
C SER A 59 6.66 5.20 -15.36
N GLN A 60 7.25 4.06 -15.00
CA GLN A 60 8.19 3.95 -13.89
C GLN A 60 9.46 4.79 -14.15
N ASP A 61 9.94 4.83 -15.40
CA ASP A 61 11.17 5.56 -15.78
C ASP A 61 11.05 7.07 -15.59
N CYS A 62 9.81 7.59 -15.54
CA CYS A 62 9.50 9.00 -15.33
C CYS A 62 9.13 9.33 -13.88
N CYS A 63 9.16 8.35 -12.97
CA CYS A 63 8.74 8.51 -11.58
C CYS A 63 9.90 8.27 -10.62
N ALA A 64 9.96 9.10 -9.58
CA ALA A 64 10.83 8.87 -8.42
C ALA A 64 9.97 8.51 -7.20
N VAL A 65 10.45 7.57 -6.39
CA VAL A 65 9.74 7.09 -5.21
C VAL A 65 10.48 7.51 -3.95
N PHE A 66 9.75 8.09 -3.01
CA PHE A 66 10.30 8.56 -1.74
C PHE A 66 9.51 7.95 -0.60
N ARG A 67 10.21 7.65 0.49
CA ARG A 67 9.57 7.39 1.78
C ARG A 67 9.30 8.75 2.42
N LEU A 68 8.03 9.04 2.71
CA LEU A 68 7.68 10.13 3.60
C LEU A 68 8.17 9.77 5.01
N LEU A 69 9.13 10.55 5.51
CA LEU A 69 9.51 10.54 6.91
C LEU A 69 8.58 11.55 7.59
N GLU A 70 7.46 11.08 8.14
CA GLU A 70 6.75 11.87 9.15
C GLU A 70 7.65 11.94 10.40
N GLY A 71 7.82 13.16 10.92
CA GLY A 71 8.55 13.43 12.17
C GLY A 71 7.71 13.14 13.40
#